data_AF-A0A0V0HSV7-F1
#
_entry.id   AF-A0A0V0HSV7-F1
#
_cell.length_a   1.000
_cell.length_b   1.000
_cell.length_c   1.000
_cell.angle_alpha   90.00
_cell.angle_beta   90.00
_cell.angle_gamma   90.00
#
_symmetry.space_group_name_H-M   'P 1'
#
loop_
_entity.id
_entity.type
_entity.pdbx_description
1 polymer ?
#
loop_
_entity_poly.entity_id
_entity_poly.type
_entity_poly.pdbx_seq_one_letter_code
_entity_poly.pdbx_strand_id
1 'polypeptide(L)'
;MHKSFSNPNWKYSIPCTSWKIFCAPENLEERFSVVVSEKIADAGLSDSEQPLRSEELKLLLADAERSKLLKKLSEANRYNRLLKRELQAKEDALVNFKSELSVTELEIQVLARLAEEVAKSAIPTGSRKIKGRYIQSHLFSRLEAIREKLKEQIKGVEAVQAKEVPLSWVGVAESVQVMGSFDGWSQGEHLSPEYTGSYMNFSATLFLRPGRYEIKFLVDDEWKLSPELPTTGEGLTKNNLLVVE
;
A
#
# COMPACT_ATOMS: atom_id res chain seq x y z
N MET A 1 48.83 -8.88 22.82
CA MET A 1 48.72 -8.30 21.46
C MET A 1 47.25 -8.28 21.05
N HIS A 2 46.57 -7.15 21.23
CA HIS A 2 45.16 -6.98 20.87
C HIS A 2 45.03 -6.85 19.33
N LYS A 3 44.17 -7.66 18.71
CA LYS A 3 43.77 -7.50 17.31
C LYS A 3 42.36 -6.92 17.26
N SER A 4 42.28 -5.66 16.86
CA SER A 4 41.05 -4.93 16.53
C SER A 4 40.40 -5.54 15.29
N PHE A 5 39.13 -5.92 15.39
CA PHE A 5 38.29 -6.28 14.24
C PHE A 5 37.70 -4.99 13.64
N SER A 6 38.11 -4.68 12.42
CA SER A 6 37.52 -3.60 11.62
C SER A 6 36.17 -4.05 11.06
N ASN A 7 35.10 -3.37 11.46
CA ASN A 7 33.76 -3.50 10.86
C ASN A 7 33.69 -2.65 9.59
N PRO A 8 33.34 -3.19 8.40
CA PRO A 8 33.08 -2.37 7.24
C PRO A 8 31.69 -1.72 7.37
N ASN A 9 31.71 -0.40 7.57
CA ASN A 9 30.55 0.48 7.67
C ASN A 9 30.11 0.85 6.25
N TRP A 10 29.09 0.19 5.71
CA TRP A 10 28.47 0.62 4.46
C TRP A 10 27.32 1.57 4.81
N LYS A 11 27.57 2.88 4.70
CA LYS A 11 26.51 3.89 4.63
C LYS A 11 26.34 4.25 3.17
N TYR A 12 25.31 3.71 2.52
CA TYR A 12 24.84 4.25 1.26
C TYR A 12 24.01 5.50 1.55
N SER A 13 24.60 6.66 1.26
CA SER A 13 23.89 7.93 1.16
C SER A 13 23.16 7.93 -0.17
N ILE A 14 21.84 7.72 -0.16
CA ILE A 14 21.01 7.94 -1.34
C ILE A 14 20.82 9.46 -1.48
N PRO A 15 21.15 10.09 -2.62
CA PRO A 15 20.84 11.50 -2.83
C PRO A 15 19.33 11.63 -3.01
N CYS A 16 18.65 12.19 -2.01
CA CYS A 16 17.27 12.65 -2.15
C CYS A 16 17.28 13.89 -3.06
N THR A 17 17.05 13.69 -4.35
CA THR A 17 16.80 14.79 -5.28
C THR A 17 15.50 15.49 -4.86
N SER A 18 15.66 16.70 -4.36
CA SER A 18 14.56 17.61 -3.96
C SER A 18 13.79 18.05 -5.20
N TRP A 19 12.68 17.40 -5.50
CA TRP A 19 11.68 17.92 -6.43
C TRP A 19 10.68 18.74 -5.61
N LYS A 20 10.99 20.02 -5.41
CA LYS A 20 9.99 21.01 -4.99
C LYS A 20 9.09 21.28 -6.18
N ILE A 21 8.02 20.51 -6.30
CA ILE A 21 6.89 20.92 -7.14
C ILE A 21 6.07 21.91 -6.30
N PHE A 22 6.26 23.19 -6.58
CA PHE A 22 5.32 24.23 -6.14
C PHE A 22 4.01 24.03 -6.91
N CYS A 23 3.06 23.35 -6.30
CA CYS A 23 1.65 23.52 -6.65
C CYS A 23 1.15 24.72 -5.86
N ALA A 24 1.17 25.91 -6.47
CA ALA A 24 0.39 27.04 -5.98
C ALA A 24 -1.10 26.65 -6.06
N PRO A 25 -1.88 26.76 -4.98
CA PRO A 25 -3.33 26.70 -5.11
C PRO A 25 -3.79 28.01 -5.76
N GLU A 26 -4.58 27.91 -6.83
CA GLU A 26 -5.37 29.05 -7.30
C GLU A 26 -6.20 29.56 -6.12
N ASN A 27 -6.00 30.85 -5.81
CA ASN A 27 -6.57 31.54 -4.68
C ASN A 27 -8.09 31.65 -4.85
N LEU A 28 -8.85 30.68 -4.33
CA LEU A 28 -10.30 30.71 -4.34
C LEU A 28 -10.86 31.77 -3.37
N GLU A 29 -10.05 32.34 -2.47
CA GLU A 29 -10.46 33.43 -1.57
C GLU A 29 -10.55 34.79 -2.30
N GLU A 30 -9.77 34.99 -3.37
CA GLU A 30 -9.83 36.24 -4.17
C GLU A 30 -11.13 36.35 -4.95
N ARG A 31 -11.70 35.24 -5.45
CA ARG A 31 -12.97 35.26 -6.18
C ARG A 31 -14.18 35.57 -5.28
N PHE A 32 -14.13 35.18 -4.00
CA PHE A 32 -15.18 35.54 -3.06
C PHE A 32 -15.06 36.99 -2.57
N SER A 33 -13.85 37.50 -2.40
CA SER A 33 -13.62 38.89 -1.95
C SER A 33 -14.01 39.93 -3.00
N VAL A 34 -13.81 39.61 -4.29
CA VAL A 34 -14.22 40.49 -5.41
C VAL A 34 -15.75 40.55 -5.56
N VAL A 35 -16.45 39.42 -5.43
CA VAL A 35 -17.93 39.38 -5.56
C VAL A 35 -18.64 40.09 -4.40
N VAL A 36 -18.03 40.14 -3.22
CA VAL A 36 -18.57 40.90 -2.08
C VAL A 36 -18.29 42.40 -2.21
N SER A 37 -17.15 42.79 -2.81
CA SER A 37 -16.78 44.21 -2.98
C SER A 37 -17.63 44.94 -4.03
N GLU A 38 -18.08 44.26 -5.09
CA GLU A 38 -18.91 44.87 -6.14
C GLU A 38 -20.35 45.17 -5.69
N LYS A 39 -20.86 44.51 -4.64
CA LYS A 39 -22.20 44.79 -4.10
C LYS A 39 -22.24 45.92 -3.07
N ILE A 40 -21.09 46.40 -2.59
CA ILE A 40 -21.01 47.39 -1.50
C ILE A 40 -20.84 48.83 -2.03
N ALA A 41 -20.53 49.01 -3.31
CA ALA A 41 -20.27 50.34 -3.87
C ALA A 41 -21.52 51.19 -4.17
N ASP A 42 -22.75 50.64 -4.07
CA ASP A 42 -23.99 51.33 -4.49
C ASP A 42 -25.01 51.59 -3.35
N ALA A 43 -24.58 51.52 -2.08
CA ALA A 43 -25.41 51.90 -0.94
C ALA A 43 -24.72 52.99 -0.12
N GLY A 44 -25.25 54.21 -0.24
CA GLY A 44 -24.74 55.39 0.45
C GLY A 44 -24.63 55.23 1.96
N LEU A 45 -23.69 56.00 2.53
CA LEU A 45 -23.46 56.20 3.96
C LEU A 45 -24.79 56.35 4.75
N SER A 46 -25.11 55.36 5.58
CA SER A 46 -25.89 55.56 6.79
C SER A 46 -25.19 54.83 7.93
N ASP A 47 -24.50 55.59 8.76
CA ASP A 47 -23.88 55.13 9.99
C ASP A 47 -25.00 54.75 10.97
N SER A 48 -25.20 53.44 11.17
CA SER A 48 -26.13 52.89 12.15
C SER A 48 -25.57 51.55 12.61
N GLU A 49 -24.70 51.61 13.62
CA GLU A 49 -24.29 50.44 14.41
C GLU A 49 -25.50 49.90 15.19
N GLN A 50 -26.36 49.12 14.52
CA GLN A 50 -27.32 48.27 15.22
C GLN A 50 -26.59 47.01 15.71
N PRO A 51 -26.70 46.64 17.01
CA PRO A 51 -26.07 45.43 17.52
C PRO A 51 -26.65 44.22 16.78
N LEU A 52 -25.77 43.44 16.13
CA LEU A 52 -26.11 42.19 15.44
C LEU A 52 -27.06 41.37 16.30
N ARG A 53 -28.20 40.95 15.74
CA ARG A 53 -29.18 40.16 16.49
C ARG A 53 -28.53 38.86 16.96
N SER A 54 -28.90 38.38 18.15
CA SER A 54 -28.33 37.15 18.74
C SER A 54 -28.34 35.95 17.79
N GLU A 55 -29.34 35.85 16.90
CA GLU A 55 -29.43 34.82 15.85
C GLU A 55 -28.29 34.91 14.82
N GLU A 56 -27.94 36.13 14.37
CA GLU A 56 -26.87 36.39 13.39
C GLU A 56 -25.50 36.02 13.98
N LEU A 57 -25.28 36.33 15.26
CA LEU A 57 -24.06 35.95 15.97
C LEU A 57 -23.89 34.43 16.09
N LYS A 58 -24.99 33.70 16.34
CA LYS A 58 -24.97 32.23 16.38
C LYS A 58 -24.64 31.63 15.01
N LEU A 59 -25.18 32.19 13.94
CA LEU A 59 -24.89 31.76 12.57
C LEU A 59 -23.42 31.99 12.21
N LEU A 60 -22.87 33.18 12.50
CA LEU A 60 -21.45 33.48 12.26
C LEU A 60 -20.52 32.56 13.05
N LEU A 61 -20.87 32.23 14.30
CA LEU A 61 -20.10 31.27 15.09
C LEU A 61 -20.15 29.87 14.46
N ALA A 62 -21.33 29.40 14.05
CA ALA A 62 -21.48 28.11 13.38
C ALA A 62 -20.68 28.03 12.07
N ASP A 63 -20.66 29.11 11.29
CA ASP A 63 -19.88 29.17 10.03
C ASP A 63 -18.37 29.24 10.30
N ALA A 64 -17.94 29.94 11.35
CA ALA A 64 -16.55 29.91 11.81
C ALA A 64 -16.12 28.50 12.27
N GLU A 65 -16.98 27.77 12.96
CA GLU A 65 -16.70 26.38 13.34
C GLU A 65 -16.68 25.44 12.13
N ARG A 66 -17.64 25.58 11.21
CA ARG A 66 -17.68 24.81 9.95
C ARG A 66 -16.43 25.03 9.12
N SER A 67 -16.00 26.27 8.91
CA SER A 67 -14.79 26.58 8.15
C SER A 67 -13.54 25.97 8.80
N LYS A 68 -13.44 25.98 10.13
CA LYS A 68 -12.38 25.30 10.88
C LYS A 68 -12.40 23.79 10.68
N LEU A 69 -13.57 23.16 10.67
CA LEU A 69 -13.73 21.73 10.42
C LEU A 69 -13.37 21.37 8.97
N LEU A 70 -13.81 22.17 7.99
CA LEU A 70 -13.47 21.97 6.58
C LEU A 70 -11.95 22.08 6.36
N LYS A 71 -11.31 23.06 7.01
CA LYS A 71 -9.85 23.19 6.98
C LYS A 71 -9.17 21.94 7.53
N LYS A 72 -9.57 21.45 8.71
CA LYS A 72 -9.02 20.21 9.27
C LYS A 72 -9.26 18.98 8.39
N LEU A 73 -10.45 18.86 7.80
CA LEU A 73 -10.81 17.77 6.91
C LEU A 73 -9.96 17.79 5.64
N SER A 74 -9.76 18.97 5.04
CA SER A 74 -8.90 19.13 3.87
C SER A 74 -7.43 18.83 4.17
N GLU A 75 -6.92 19.27 5.33
CA GLU A 75 -5.56 18.96 5.81
C GLU A 75 -5.37 17.46 6.02
N ALA A 76 -6.33 16.79 6.68
CA ALA A 76 -6.32 15.35 6.89
C ALA A 76 -6.38 14.57 5.56
N ASN A 77 -7.24 15.00 4.63
CA ASN A 77 -7.34 14.39 3.31
C ASN A 77 -6.06 14.54 2.49
N ARG A 78 -5.39 15.70 2.58
CA ARG A 78 -4.07 15.91 1.96
C ARG A 78 -3.04 14.94 2.53
N TYR A 79 -3.01 14.79 3.85
CA TYR A 79 -2.10 13.86 4.53
C TYR A 79 -2.37 12.41 4.14
N ASN A 80 -3.62 11.97 4.12
CA ASN A 80 -4.01 10.63 3.66
C ASN A 80 -3.55 10.35 2.22
N ARG A 81 -3.72 11.31 1.31
CA ARG A 81 -3.24 11.17 -0.08
C ARG A 81 -1.73 11.04 -0.16
N LEU A 82 -0.99 11.77 0.68
CA LEU A 82 0.47 11.66 0.74
C LEU A 82 0.90 10.29 1.25
N LEU A 83 0.31 9.83 2.37
CA LEU A 83 0.61 8.51 2.92
C LEU A 83 0.31 7.37 1.95
N LYS A 84 -0.82 7.44 1.22
CA LYS A 84 -1.16 6.45 0.18
C LYS A 84 -0.07 6.38 -0.91
N ARG A 85 0.44 7.53 -1.36
CA ARG A 85 1.53 7.58 -2.36
C ARG A 85 2.85 7.05 -1.82
N GLU A 86 3.20 7.39 -0.58
CA GLU A 86 4.40 6.88 0.06
C GLU A 86 4.33 5.37 0.24
N LEU A 87 3.19 4.84 0.67
CA LEU A 87 2.96 3.40 0.80
C LEU A 87 3.13 2.70 -0.55
N GLN A 88 2.51 3.23 -1.61
CA GLN A 88 2.64 2.69 -2.96
C GLN A 88 4.11 2.69 -3.44
N ALA A 89 4.82 3.80 -3.27
CA ALA A 89 6.23 3.88 -3.65
C ALA A 89 7.13 2.90 -2.89
N LYS A 90 6.79 2.61 -1.61
CA LYS A 90 7.49 1.59 -0.82
C LYS A 90 7.18 0.18 -1.30
N GLU A 91 5.95 -0.11 -1.67
CA GLU A 91 5.56 -1.41 -2.24
C GLU A 91 6.28 -1.65 -3.57
N ASP A 92 6.30 -0.67 -4.48
CA ASP A 92 7.01 -0.74 -5.75
C ASP A 92 8.52 -0.99 -5.55
N ALA A 93 9.12 -0.32 -4.55
CA ALA A 93 10.52 -0.54 -4.19
C ALA A 93 10.77 -1.96 -3.66
N LEU A 94 9.83 -2.54 -2.90
CA LEU A 94 9.93 -3.93 -2.44
C LEU A 94 9.84 -4.93 -3.60
N VAL A 95 8.95 -4.68 -4.57
CA VAL A 95 8.82 -5.51 -5.78
C VAL A 95 10.11 -5.48 -6.59
N ASN A 96 10.70 -4.30 -6.78
CA ASN A 96 11.98 -4.16 -7.48
C ASN A 96 13.13 -4.84 -6.73
N PHE A 97 13.21 -4.66 -5.41
CA PHE A 97 14.23 -5.33 -4.61
C PHE A 97 14.09 -6.86 -4.65
N LYS A 98 12.86 -7.38 -4.63
CA LYS A 98 12.59 -8.82 -4.79
C LYS A 98 13.10 -9.32 -6.14
N SER A 99 12.81 -8.62 -7.23
CA SER A 99 13.23 -9.05 -8.57
C SER A 99 14.76 -9.06 -8.70
N GLU A 100 15.44 -8.04 -8.16
CA GLU A 100 16.91 -8.01 -8.08
C GLU A 100 17.48 -9.18 -7.26
N LEU A 101 16.90 -9.46 -6.08
CA LEU A 101 17.31 -10.61 -5.27
C LEU A 101 17.13 -11.93 -6.02
N SER A 102 16.01 -12.13 -6.70
CA SER A 102 15.75 -13.33 -7.50
C SER A 102 16.78 -13.51 -8.61
N VAL A 103 17.18 -12.43 -9.31
CA VAL A 103 18.23 -12.49 -10.33
C VAL A 103 19.57 -12.90 -9.70
N THR A 104 19.94 -12.33 -8.55
CA THR A 104 21.19 -12.71 -7.87
C THR A 104 21.17 -14.15 -7.34
N GLU A 105 20.01 -14.65 -6.91
CA GLU A 105 19.85 -16.04 -6.45
C GLU A 105 20.09 -17.03 -7.59
N LEU A 106 19.56 -16.75 -8.78
CA LEU A 106 19.76 -17.56 -9.99
C LEU A 106 21.23 -17.54 -10.44
N GLU A 107 21.88 -16.38 -10.43
CA GLU A 107 23.31 -16.27 -10.77
C GLU A 107 24.17 -17.12 -9.82
N ILE A 108 23.91 -17.03 -8.51
CA ILE A 108 24.60 -17.85 -7.50
C ILE A 108 24.28 -19.33 -7.68
N GLN A 109 23.06 -19.69 -8.10
CA GLN A 109 22.71 -21.07 -8.41
C GLN A 109 23.55 -21.61 -9.57
N VAL A 110 23.75 -20.83 -10.64
CA VAL A 110 24.63 -21.22 -11.77
C VAL A 110 26.07 -21.38 -11.29
N LEU A 111 26.59 -20.41 -10.52
CA LEU A 111 27.95 -20.51 -9.96
C LEU A 111 28.12 -21.72 -9.03
N ALA A 112 27.10 -22.05 -8.24
CA ALA A 112 27.10 -23.22 -7.37
C ALA A 112 27.17 -24.51 -8.20
N ARG A 113 26.38 -24.63 -9.28
CA ARG A 113 26.43 -25.80 -10.18
C ARG A 113 27.81 -25.97 -10.83
N LEU A 114 28.40 -24.88 -11.33
CA LEU A 114 29.77 -24.91 -11.88
C LEU A 114 30.80 -25.33 -10.82
N ALA A 115 30.68 -24.80 -9.60
CA ALA A 115 31.56 -25.18 -8.49
C ALA A 115 31.38 -26.66 -8.08
N GLU A 116 30.16 -27.20 -8.18
CA GLU A 116 29.84 -28.59 -7.93
C GLU A 116 30.49 -29.52 -8.98
N GLU A 117 30.37 -29.17 -10.26
CA GLU A 117 31.00 -29.90 -11.37
C GLU A 117 32.53 -29.93 -11.21
N VAL A 118 33.13 -28.78 -10.93
CA VAL A 118 34.58 -28.67 -10.70
C VAL A 118 34.99 -29.46 -9.45
N ALA A 119 34.16 -29.53 -8.41
CA ALA A 119 34.43 -30.35 -7.23
C ALA A 119 34.29 -31.86 -7.48
N LYS A 120 33.43 -32.27 -8.41
CA LYS A 120 33.23 -33.68 -8.83
C LYS A 120 34.28 -34.14 -9.83
N SER A 121 34.84 -33.23 -10.61
CA SER A 121 35.93 -33.51 -11.55
C SER A 121 37.22 -33.94 -10.85
N ALA A 122 38.20 -34.44 -11.62
CA ALA A 122 39.50 -34.83 -11.09
C ALA A 122 40.15 -33.67 -10.33
N ILE A 123 40.53 -33.92 -9.08
CA ILE A 123 41.12 -32.91 -8.21
C ILE A 123 42.48 -32.49 -8.81
N PRO A 124 42.67 -31.22 -9.18
CA PRO A 124 43.94 -30.74 -9.73
C PRO A 124 45.09 -30.99 -8.74
N THR A 125 46.21 -31.49 -9.25
CA THR A 125 47.43 -31.73 -8.47
C THR A 125 47.87 -30.44 -7.79
N GLY A 126 48.05 -30.45 -6.47
CA GLY A 126 48.39 -29.25 -5.68
C GLY A 126 47.19 -28.44 -5.16
N SER A 127 45.96 -28.94 -5.31
CA SER A 127 44.77 -28.25 -4.78
C SER A 127 44.87 -28.00 -3.26
N ARG A 128 44.76 -26.72 -2.88
CA ARG A 128 44.76 -26.29 -1.48
C ARG A 128 43.54 -26.83 -0.74
N LYS A 129 43.74 -27.18 0.54
CA LYS A 129 42.65 -27.46 1.48
C LYS A 129 42.39 -26.27 2.41
N ILE A 130 41.12 -26.05 2.73
CA ILE A 130 40.64 -25.07 3.71
C ILE A 130 39.83 -25.83 4.74
N LYS A 131 40.23 -25.79 6.02
CA LYS A 131 39.58 -26.54 7.12
C LYS A 131 39.36 -28.03 6.77
N GLY A 132 40.33 -28.66 6.12
CA GLY A 132 40.28 -30.08 5.73
C GLY A 132 39.51 -30.41 4.44
N ARG A 133 38.77 -29.46 3.85
CA ARG A 133 38.07 -29.64 2.56
C ARG A 133 38.88 -29.05 1.41
N TYR A 134 38.76 -29.62 0.21
CA TYR A 134 39.34 -29.02 -1.00
C TYR A 134 38.68 -27.67 -1.31
N ILE A 135 39.44 -26.76 -1.94
CA ILE A 135 38.98 -25.39 -2.20
C ILE A 135 37.71 -25.36 -3.06
N GLN A 136 37.58 -26.29 -4.02
CA GLN A 136 36.41 -26.44 -4.88
C GLN A 136 35.15 -26.74 -4.05
N SER A 137 35.21 -27.79 -3.22
CA SER A 137 34.09 -28.19 -2.36
C SER A 137 33.76 -27.13 -1.30
N HIS A 138 34.77 -26.39 -0.82
CA HIS A 138 34.55 -25.28 0.10
C HIS A 138 33.82 -24.12 -0.58
N LEU A 139 34.19 -23.76 -1.81
CA LEU A 139 33.51 -22.74 -2.61
C LEU A 139 32.05 -23.13 -2.86
N PHE A 140 31.79 -24.36 -3.31
CA PHE A 140 30.43 -24.88 -3.48
C PHE A 140 29.58 -24.72 -2.20
N SER A 141 30.12 -25.18 -1.06
CA SER A 141 29.41 -25.07 0.24
C SER A 141 29.11 -23.61 0.62
N ARG A 142 29.99 -22.66 0.26
CA ARG A 142 29.81 -21.23 0.54
C ARG A 142 28.75 -20.61 -0.36
N LEU A 143 28.75 -20.94 -1.65
CA LEU A 143 27.75 -20.47 -2.60
C LEU A 143 26.35 -20.98 -2.25
N GLU A 144 26.24 -22.26 -1.91
CA GLU A 144 25.00 -22.86 -1.39
C GLU A 144 24.49 -22.13 -0.14
N ALA A 145 25.36 -21.85 0.83
CA ALA A 145 24.96 -21.11 2.03
C ALA A 145 24.46 -19.69 1.73
N ILE A 146 25.05 -19.00 0.73
CA ILE A 146 24.57 -17.69 0.29
C ILE A 146 23.23 -17.82 -0.42
N ARG A 147 23.07 -18.82 -1.30
CA ARG A 147 21.80 -19.07 -2.01
C ARG A 147 20.65 -19.32 -1.03
N GLU A 148 20.85 -20.18 -0.03
CA GLU A 148 19.80 -20.46 0.96
C GLU A 148 19.46 -19.21 1.79
N LYS A 149 20.45 -18.34 2.11
CA LYS A 149 20.16 -17.05 2.74
C LYS A 149 19.33 -16.13 1.84
N LEU A 150 19.62 -16.07 0.54
CA LEU A 150 18.84 -15.27 -0.41
C LEU A 150 17.41 -15.79 -0.55
N LYS A 151 17.22 -17.11 -0.63
CA LYS A 151 15.88 -17.72 -0.65
C LYS A 151 15.07 -17.37 0.59
N GLU A 152 15.68 -17.40 1.77
CA GLU A 152 15.02 -16.99 3.02
C GLU A 152 14.58 -15.51 2.97
N GLN A 153 15.43 -14.62 2.42
CA GLN A 153 15.07 -13.21 2.25
C GLN A 153 13.96 -13.00 1.23
N ILE A 154 13.99 -13.70 0.09
CA ILE A 154 12.93 -13.65 -0.94
C ILE A 154 11.61 -14.11 -0.33
N LYS A 155 11.60 -15.22 0.40
CA LYS A 155 10.42 -15.73 1.11
C LYS A 155 9.90 -14.70 2.13
N GLY A 156 10.80 -14.01 2.83
CA GLY A 156 10.44 -12.94 3.75
C GLY A 156 9.74 -11.78 3.06
N VAL A 157 10.19 -11.38 1.86
CA VAL A 157 9.52 -10.34 1.06
C VAL A 157 8.17 -10.83 0.54
N GLU A 158 8.09 -12.08 0.08
CA GLU A 158 6.84 -12.69 -0.41
C GLU A 158 5.74 -12.76 0.65
N ALA A 159 6.10 -13.00 1.90
CA ALA A 159 5.15 -13.03 3.01
C ALA A 159 4.53 -11.66 3.31
N VAL A 160 5.17 -10.57 2.88
CA VAL A 160 4.72 -9.19 3.14
C VAL A 160 4.17 -8.53 1.87
N GLN A 161 4.48 -9.07 0.69
CA GLN A 161 4.04 -8.54 -0.59
C GLN A 161 2.51 -8.65 -0.74
N ALA A 162 1.87 -7.58 -1.20
CA ALA A 162 0.45 -7.63 -1.55
C ALA A 162 0.22 -8.48 -2.82
N LYS A 163 -0.82 -9.29 -2.80
CA LYS A 163 -1.25 -10.17 -3.89
C LYS A 163 -2.60 -9.71 -4.44
N GLU A 164 -2.75 -9.87 -5.75
CA GLU A 164 -4.00 -9.65 -6.44
C GLU A 164 -4.98 -10.77 -6.10
N VAL A 165 -6.13 -10.41 -5.55
CA VAL A 165 -7.20 -11.31 -5.15
C VAL A 165 -8.46 -10.92 -5.92
N PRO A 166 -8.80 -11.66 -6.99
CA PRO A 166 -10.03 -11.42 -7.72
C PRO A 166 -11.23 -11.85 -6.88
N LEU A 167 -12.23 -10.99 -6.80
CA LEU A 167 -13.52 -11.27 -6.18
C LEU A 167 -14.62 -11.05 -7.20
N SER A 168 -15.60 -11.94 -7.17
CA SER A 168 -16.81 -11.85 -7.98
C SER A 168 -18.06 -11.97 -7.13
N TRP A 169 -19.11 -11.27 -7.58
CA TRP A 169 -20.46 -11.40 -7.07
C TRP A 169 -21.42 -11.51 -8.25
N VAL A 170 -22.20 -12.58 -8.30
CA VAL A 170 -23.17 -12.81 -9.38
C VAL A 170 -24.58 -12.61 -8.84
N GLY A 171 -25.35 -11.73 -9.49
CA GLY A 171 -26.74 -11.50 -9.09
C GLY A 171 -27.41 -10.34 -9.82
N VAL A 172 -28.64 -10.04 -9.39
CA VAL A 172 -29.35 -8.82 -9.79
C VAL A 172 -29.10 -7.79 -8.70
N ALA A 173 -28.36 -6.74 -9.04
CA ALA A 173 -28.05 -5.62 -8.16
C ALA A 173 -27.79 -4.36 -9.01
N GLU A 174 -27.95 -3.18 -8.43
CA GLU A 174 -27.54 -1.91 -9.05
C GLU A 174 -26.08 -1.60 -8.69
N SER A 175 -25.71 -1.81 -7.42
CA SER A 175 -24.36 -1.57 -6.92
C SER A 175 -23.93 -2.66 -5.95
N VAL A 176 -22.66 -3.05 -6.05
CA VAL A 176 -22.04 -4.03 -5.16
C VAL A 176 -20.72 -3.49 -4.65
N GLN A 177 -20.56 -3.49 -3.34
CA GLN A 177 -19.35 -3.08 -2.65
C GLN A 177 -18.90 -4.18 -1.69
N VAL A 178 -17.60 -4.49 -1.68
CA VAL A 178 -17.03 -5.42 -0.69
C VAL A 178 -16.42 -4.63 0.46
N MET A 179 -16.83 -4.97 1.68
CA MET A 179 -16.31 -4.43 2.93
C MET A 179 -15.57 -5.54 3.67
N GLY A 180 -14.55 -5.21 4.46
CA GLY A 180 -13.90 -6.25 5.25
C GLY A 180 -12.87 -5.77 6.24
N SER A 181 -12.23 -6.72 6.92
CA SER A 181 -11.20 -6.46 7.91
C SER A 181 -9.91 -5.90 7.31
N PHE A 182 -9.72 -5.98 5.99
CA PHE A 182 -8.53 -5.49 5.30
C PHE A 182 -8.34 -3.96 5.41
N ASP A 183 -9.42 -3.21 5.56
CA ASP A 183 -9.41 -1.76 5.77
C ASP A 183 -10.11 -1.34 7.07
N GLY A 184 -10.36 -2.31 7.96
CA GLY A 184 -11.07 -2.09 9.22
C GLY A 184 -12.55 -1.75 9.05
N TRP A 185 -13.22 -2.25 8.01
CA TRP A 185 -14.64 -2.05 7.74
C TRP A 185 -15.01 -0.59 7.48
N SER A 186 -14.13 0.16 6.81
CA SER A 186 -14.27 1.62 6.68
C SER A 186 -14.72 2.09 5.30
N GLN A 187 -13.95 1.80 4.26
CA GLN A 187 -14.18 2.29 2.91
C GLN A 187 -14.69 1.21 1.96
N GLY A 188 -14.16 -0.01 2.04
CA GLY A 188 -14.41 -1.09 1.09
C GLY A 188 -13.96 -0.78 -0.35
N GLU A 189 -14.32 -1.67 -1.26
CA GLU A 189 -14.02 -1.58 -2.69
C GLU A 189 -15.29 -1.80 -3.51
N HIS A 190 -15.52 -0.99 -4.55
CA HIS A 190 -16.68 -1.15 -5.43
C HIS A 190 -16.38 -2.17 -6.52
N LEU A 191 -17.33 -3.07 -6.77
CA LEU A 191 -17.21 -4.03 -7.86
C LEU A 191 -17.75 -3.45 -9.15
N SER A 192 -17.00 -3.66 -10.22
CA SER A 192 -17.38 -3.22 -11.57
C SER A 192 -18.41 -4.19 -12.15
N PRO A 193 -19.57 -3.71 -12.62
CA PRO A 193 -20.57 -4.55 -13.27
C PRO A 193 -20.11 -4.97 -14.67
N GLU A 194 -20.27 -6.25 -14.97
CA GLU A 194 -20.06 -6.88 -16.26
C GLU A 194 -21.35 -7.60 -16.67
N TYR A 195 -21.84 -7.29 -17.86
CA TYR A 195 -23.11 -7.84 -18.36
C TYR A 195 -22.88 -9.21 -19.00
N THR A 196 -23.39 -10.27 -18.37
CA THR A 196 -23.30 -11.65 -18.87
C THR A 196 -24.62 -12.14 -19.49
N GLY A 197 -25.58 -11.24 -19.74
CA GLY A 197 -26.88 -11.57 -20.33
C GLY A 197 -28.00 -11.61 -19.30
N SER A 198 -28.28 -12.78 -18.72
CA SER A 198 -29.43 -12.97 -17.81
C SER A 198 -29.20 -12.49 -16.36
N TYR A 199 -27.94 -12.30 -15.98
CA TYR A 199 -27.53 -11.79 -14.67
C TYR A 199 -26.31 -10.87 -14.83
N MET A 200 -26.07 -10.02 -13.84
CA MET A 200 -24.88 -9.17 -13.78
C MET A 200 -23.79 -9.89 -12.98
N ASN A 201 -22.58 -9.87 -13.52
CA ASN A 201 -21.37 -10.29 -12.81
C ASN A 201 -20.64 -9.05 -12.33
N PHE A 202 -20.46 -8.91 -11.03
CA PHE A 202 -19.70 -7.83 -10.43
C PHE A 202 -18.31 -8.35 -10.11
N SER A 203 -17.26 -7.66 -10.53
CA SER A 203 -15.87 -8.08 -10.26
C SER A 203 -15.00 -6.95 -9.72
N ALA A 204 -14.07 -7.30 -8.84
CA ALA A 204 -13.01 -6.40 -8.36
C ALA A 204 -11.72 -7.17 -8.07
N THR A 205 -10.59 -6.48 -8.15
CA THR A 205 -9.29 -7.02 -7.76
C THR A 205 -8.80 -6.29 -6.51
N LEU A 206 -8.71 -7.02 -5.40
CA LEU A 206 -8.14 -6.49 -4.16
C LEU A 206 -6.63 -6.76 -4.11
N PHE A 207 -5.86 -5.83 -3.56
CA PHE A 207 -4.44 -6.02 -3.27
C PHE A 207 -4.25 -6.29 -1.77
N LEU A 208 -4.17 -7.56 -1.39
CA LEU A 208 -4.13 -8.00 0.00
C LEU A 208 -2.84 -8.74 0.32
N ARG A 209 -2.32 -8.54 1.52
CA ARG A 209 -1.17 -9.35 2.00
C ARG A 209 -1.63 -10.76 2.35
N PRO A 210 -0.73 -11.76 2.35
CA PRO A 210 -1.05 -13.09 2.83
C PRO A 210 -1.63 -13.05 4.25
N GLY A 211 -2.78 -13.67 4.45
CA GLY A 211 -3.55 -13.52 5.68
C GLY A 211 -4.99 -14.02 5.59
N ARG A 212 -5.71 -13.86 6.69
CA ARG A 212 -7.12 -14.21 6.82
C ARG A 212 -7.92 -12.94 7.00
N TYR A 213 -8.89 -12.72 6.12
CA TYR A 213 -9.72 -11.54 6.08
C TYR A 213 -11.18 -11.92 6.22
N GLU A 214 -11.91 -11.16 7.03
CA GLU A 214 -13.36 -11.26 7.08
C GLU A 214 -13.93 -10.23 6.11
N ILE A 215 -14.82 -10.65 5.24
CA ILE A 215 -15.44 -9.77 4.25
C ILE A 215 -16.96 -9.96 4.23
N LYS A 216 -17.66 -8.95 3.72
CA LYS A 216 -19.10 -8.99 3.48
C LYS A 216 -19.44 -8.07 2.31
N PHE A 217 -20.47 -8.42 1.56
CA PHE A 217 -20.92 -7.64 0.43
C PHE A 217 -22.05 -6.72 0.85
N LEU A 218 -21.99 -5.46 0.44
CA LEU A 218 -23.07 -4.50 0.50
C LEU A 218 -23.66 -4.43 -0.91
N VAL A 219 -24.87 -4.97 -1.06
CA VAL A 219 -25.57 -5.09 -2.35
C VAL A 219 -26.84 -4.26 -2.23
N ASP A 220 -26.91 -3.14 -2.95
CA ASP A 220 -28.03 -2.19 -2.86
C ASP A 220 -28.37 -1.81 -1.41
N ASP A 221 -27.35 -1.41 -0.63
CA ASP A 221 -27.42 -1.10 0.80
C ASP A 221 -27.80 -2.26 1.75
N GLU A 222 -27.93 -3.49 1.23
CA GLU A 222 -28.18 -4.69 2.04
C GLU A 222 -26.92 -5.53 2.23
N TRP A 223 -26.67 -5.95 3.47
CA TRP A 223 -25.57 -6.85 3.81
C TRP A 223 -25.84 -8.28 3.36
N LYS A 224 -25.06 -8.78 2.41
CA LYS A 224 -25.16 -10.14 1.85
C LYS A 224 -23.85 -10.91 1.98
N LEU A 225 -24.00 -12.22 2.09
CA LEU A 225 -22.88 -13.18 2.12
C LEU A 225 -22.77 -13.84 0.75
N SER A 226 -21.54 -13.98 0.26
CA SER A 226 -21.30 -14.73 -0.97
C SER A 226 -21.48 -16.23 -0.69
N PRO A 227 -22.23 -16.96 -1.53
CA PRO A 227 -22.35 -18.40 -1.43
C PRO A 227 -21.06 -19.12 -1.85
N GLU A 228 -20.18 -18.46 -2.60
CA GLU A 228 -18.94 -19.05 -3.13
C GLU A 228 -17.81 -19.08 -2.10
N LEU A 229 -17.90 -18.22 -1.07
CA LEU A 229 -16.87 -18.07 -0.07
C LEU A 229 -17.26 -18.77 1.23
N PRO A 230 -16.30 -19.43 1.92
CA PRO A 230 -16.56 -20.00 3.23
C PRO A 230 -17.02 -18.91 4.20
N THR A 231 -17.78 -19.28 5.22
CA THR A 231 -18.29 -18.34 6.22
C THR A 231 -17.68 -18.59 7.59
N THR A 232 -17.54 -17.53 8.38
CA THR A 232 -17.04 -17.55 9.75
C THR A 232 -17.96 -16.73 10.66
N GLY A 233 -17.99 -17.05 11.95
CA GLY A 233 -18.86 -16.41 12.93
C GLY A 233 -20.27 -17.00 13.02
N GLU A 234 -21.08 -16.46 13.93
CA GLU A 234 -22.42 -16.96 14.25
C GLU A 234 -23.48 -15.85 14.21
N GLY A 235 -24.70 -16.19 13.77
CA GLY A 235 -25.83 -15.26 13.76
C GLY A 235 -25.59 -13.99 12.94
N LEU A 236 -25.73 -12.84 13.60
CA LEU A 236 -25.63 -11.51 12.97
C LEU A 236 -24.19 -11.11 12.63
N THR A 237 -23.19 -11.70 13.27
CA THR A 237 -21.76 -11.44 13.00
C THR A 237 -21.19 -12.42 11.98
N LYS A 238 -22.05 -13.13 11.24
CA LYS A 238 -21.61 -14.05 10.19
C LYS A 238 -21.05 -13.25 9.01
N ASN A 239 -19.81 -13.57 8.64
CA ASN A 239 -19.02 -12.94 7.57
C ASN A 239 -18.47 -14.02 6.63
N ASN A 240 -18.09 -13.64 5.41
CA ASN A 240 -17.30 -14.50 4.53
C ASN A 240 -15.82 -14.46 4.96
N LEU A 241 -15.13 -15.59 4.86
CA LEU A 241 -13.71 -15.72 5.13
C LEU A 241 -12.95 -15.75 3.81
N LEU A 242 -12.05 -14.80 3.63
CA LEU A 242 -11.12 -14.73 2.51
C LEU A 242 -9.72 -15.09 3.02
N VAL A 243 -9.14 -16.15 2.48
CA VAL A 243 -7.78 -16.59 2.82
C VAL A 243 -6.88 -16.26 1.63
N VAL A 244 -5.84 -15.47 1.88
CA VAL A 244 -4.82 -15.11 0.91
C VAL A 244 -3.55 -15.87 1.28
N GLU A 245 -3.14 -16.79 0.40
CA GLU A 245 -1.88 -17.54 0.51
C GLU A 245 -0.75 -16.77 -0.15
#